data_AF-A0A202BGC1-F1
#
_entry.id   AF-A0A202BGC1-F1
#
_cell.length_a   1.000
_cell.length_b   1.000
_cell.length_c   1.000
_cell.angle_alpha   90.00
_cell.angle_beta   90.00
_cell.angle_gamma   90.00
#
_symmetry.space_group_name_H-M   'P 1'
#
loop_
_entity.id
_entity.type
_entity.pdbx_description
1 polymer ?
#
loop_
_entity_poly.entity_id
_entity_poly.type
_entity_poly.pdbx_seq_one_letter_code
_entity_poly.pdbx_strand_id
1 'polypeptide(L)' 'MTAATPSLNTIILRCKEVVSRLKLSRSTVYDKLDPNSPRYDPRFPKPIRLGPKAIGWLEHELEAYLQECQRACR' A
#
# COMPACT_ATOMS: atom_id res chain seq x y z
N MET A 1 -9.22 -17.38 6.32
CA MET A 1 -9.54 -17.46 4.87
C MET A 1 -9.76 -16.00 4.46
N THR A 2 -8.84 -15.30 3.80
CA THR A 2 -8.26 -15.60 2.47
C THR A 2 -6.74 -15.45 2.47
N ALA A 3 -6.10 -16.39 1.78
CA ALA A 3 -4.66 -16.51 1.61
C ALA A 3 -4.11 -15.45 0.65
N ALA A 4 -2.97 -14.88 0.98
CA ALA A 4 -2.03 -14.35 0.01
C ALA A 4 -0.62 -14.68 0.51
N THR A 5 -0.15 -15.86 0.16
CA THR A 5 1.29 -16.12 0.09
C THR A 5 1.69 -15.87 -1.36
N PRO A 6 2.22 -14.68 -1.72
CA PRO A 6 2.84 -14.51 -3.02
C PRO A 6 4.30 -14.96 -2.93
N SER A 7 4.59 -15.95 -3.76
CA SER A 7 5.83 -16.65 -3.96
C SER A 7 7.01 -15.78 -4.42
N LEU A 8 8.18 -16.08 -3.84
CA LEU A 8 9.56 -16.03 -4.36
C LEU A 8 10.22 -14.70 -4.78
N ASN A 9 9.51 -13.57 -4.90
CA ASN A 9 10.15 -12.26 -5.17
C ASN A 9 9.53 -11.13 -4.34
N THR A 10 9.97 -10.99 -3.09
CA THR A 10 9.53 -9.91 -2.18
C THR A 10 10.19 -8.60 -2.57
N ILE A 11 9.65 -7.93 -3.61
CA ILE A 11 10.11 -6.60 -4.02
C ILE A 11 9.52 -5.56 -3.06
N ILE A 12 10.42 -4.82 -2.41
CA ILE A 12 10.06 -3.76 -1.49
C ILE A 12 10.19 -2.41 -2.20
N LEU A 13 9.06 -1.74 -2.35
CA LEU A 13 8.92 -0.45 -3.02
C LEU A 13 9.08 0.70 -2.01
N ARG A 14 9.84 1.73 -2.38
CA ARG A 14 9.92 2.98 -1.58
C ARG A 14 8.72 3.89 -1.86
N CYS A 15 8.48 4.92 -1.03
CA CYS A 15 7.37 5.86 -1.21
C CYS A 15 7.27 6.40 -2.65
N LYS A 16 8.40 6.73 -3.29
CA LYS A 16 8.43 7.27 -4.66
C LYS A 16 7.83 6.28 -5.66
N GLU A 17 8.13 5.00 -5.50
CA GLU A 17 7.67 3.95 -6.40
C GLU A 17 6.21 3.61 -6.15
N VAL A 18 5.79 3.58 -4.88
CA VAL A 18 4.38 3.45 -4.47
C VAL A 18 3.52 4.54 -5.09
N VAL A 19 3.96 5.80 -5.00
CA VAL A 19 3.28 6.96 -5.61
C VAL A 19 3.19 6.82 -7.12
N SER A 20 4.26 6.35 -7.77
CA SER A 20 4.27 6.11 -9.22
C SER A 20 3.29 5.02 -9.63
N ARG A 21 3.25 3.90 -8.88
CA ARG A 21 2.36 2.74 -9.13
C ARG A 21 0.90 3.06 -8.87
N LEU A 22 0.59 3.70 -7.74
CA LEU A 22 -0.78 4.08 -7.38
C LEU A 22 -1.28 5.31 -8.14
N LYS A 23 -0.39 6.06 -8.81
CA LYS A 23 -0.69 7.38 -9.41
C LYS A 23 -1.33 8.36 -8.41
N LEU A 24 -0.97 8.22 -7.13
CA LEU A 24 -1.45 9.06 -6.04
C LEU A 24 -0.34 9.97 -5.52
N SER A 25 -0.73 11.08 -4.90
CA SER A 25 0.25 11.96 -4.25
C SER A 25 0.77 11.31 -2.95
N ARG A 26 2.00 11.68 -2.55
CA ARG A 26 2.59 11.25 -1.26
C ARG A 26 1.67 11.57 -0.08
N SER A 27 1.05 12.75 -0.10
CA SER A 27 0.13 13.20 0.95
C SER A 27 -1.09 12.28 1.03
N THR A 28 -1.67 11.92 -0.12
CA THR A 28 -2.80 10.98 -0.17
C THR A 28 -2.43 9.61 0.39
N VAL A 29 -1.21 9.12 0.13
CA VAL A 29 -0.72 7.87 0.74
C VAL A 29 -0.69 7.99 2.26
N TYR A 30 -0.11 9.06 2.82
CA TYR A 30 -0.10 9.26 4.28
C TYR A 30 -1.49 9.48 4.88
N ASP A 31 -2.38 10.20 4.18
CA ASP A 31 -3.78 10.40 4.60
C ASP A 31 -4.55 9.09 4.68
N LYS A 32 -4.21 8.12 3.82
CA LYS A 32 -4.80 6.77 3.82
C LYS A 32 -4.26 5.91 4.96
N LEU A 33 -3.03 6.17 5.41
CA LEU A 33 -2.41 5.49 6.54
C LEU A 33 -2.92 6.00 7.89
N ASP A 34 -3.29 7.28 7.99
CA ASP A 34 -3.67 7.88 9.24
C ASP A 34 -5.10 7.46 9.64
N PRO A 35 -5.28 6.72 10.75
CA PRO A 35 -6.59 6.28 11.22
C PRO A 35 -7.50 7.43 11.67
N ASN A 36 -6.95 8.63 11.91
CA ASN A 36 -7.71 9.81 12.30
C ASN A 36 -8.25 10.57 11.08
N SER A 37 -7.80 10.23 9.87
CA SER A 37 -8.28 10.88 8.66
C SER A 37 -9.64 10.31 8.26
N PRO A 38 -10.59 11.14 7.80
CA PRO A 38 -11.88 10.66 7.25
C PRO A 38 -11.71 9.80 5.99
N ARG A 39 -10.49 9.72 5.45
CA ARG A 39 -10.13 8.94 4.27
C ARG A 39 -9.33 7.68 4.62
N TYR A 40 -9.24 7.31 5.90
CA TYR A 40 -8.57 6.10 6.33
C TYR A 40 -9.16 4.88 5.64
N ASP A 41 -8.32 4.14 4.91
CA ASP A 41 -8.71 2.89 4.29
C ASP A 41 -7.94 1.75 4.98
N PRO A 42 -8.61 0.90 5.78
CA PRO A 42 -7.95 -0.22 6.47
C PRO A 42 -7.40 -1.29 5.50
N ARG A 43 -7.80 -1.21 4.23
CA ARG A 43 -7.30 -2.05 3.13
C ARG A 43 -5.96 -1.56 2.56
N PHE A 44 -5.54 -0.33 2.89
CA PHE A 44 -4.30 0.23 2.36
C PHE A 44 -3.07 -0.56 2.89
N PRO A 45 -2.09 -0.87 2.04
CA PRO A 45 -0.94 -1.69 2.42
C PRO A 45 -0.12 -1.04 3.53
N LYS A 46 0.33 -1.85 4.48
CA LYS A 46 1.00 -1.34 5.67
C LYS A 46 2.46 -1.00 5.34
N PRO A 47 2.93 0.18 5.76
CA PRO A 47 4.35 0.52 5.62
C PRO A 47 5.21 -0.43 6.46
N ILE A 48 6.19 -1.06 5.83
CA ILE A 48 7.25 -1.82 6.49
C ILE A 48 8.40 -0.88 6.80
N ARG A 49 8.80 -0.85 8.07
CA ARG A 49 10.01 -0.13 8.50
C ARG A 49 11.22 -1.00 8.17
N LEU A 50 11.99 -0.61 7.15
CA LEU A 50 13.25 -1.26 6.77
C LEU A 50 14.45 -0.69 7.56
N GLY A 51 14.26 0.45 8.21
CA GLY A 51 15.31 1.12 8.99
C GLY A 51 14.80 2.38 9.67
N PRO A 52 15.68 3.18 10.30
CA PRO A 52 15.30 4.29 11.17
C PRO A 52 14.54 5.42 10.46
N LYS A 53 14.80 5.63 9.16
CA LYS A 53 14.07 6.58 8.30
C LYS A 53 13.53 5.93 7.01
N ALA A 54 13.70 4.62 6.90
CA ALA A 54 13.43 3.87 5.69
C ALA A 54 12.10 3.15 5.81
N ILE A 55 11.08 3.65 5.12
CA ILE A 55 9.79 2.99 4.97
C ILE A 55 9.71 2.39 3.56
N GLY A 56 9.20 1.17 3.48
CA GLY A 56 8.91 0.46 2.24
C GLY A 56 7.53 -0.18 2.26
N TRP A 57 7.05 -0.59 1.10
CA TRP A 57 5.80 -1.31 0.92
C TRP A 57 6.05 -2.54 0.08
N LEU A 58 5.22 -3.55 0.26
CA LEU A 58 5.25 -4.74 -0.55
C LEU A 58 4.48 -4.49 -1.86
N GLU A 59 5.09 -4.85 -2.98
CA GLU A 59 4.45 -4.70 -4.29
C GLU A 59 3.12 -5.48 -4.38
N HIS A 60 3.09 -6.71 -3.86
CA HIS A 60 1.89 -7.53 -3.89
C HIS A 60 0.74 -6.97 -3.05
N GLU A 61 1.04 -6.30 -1.92
CA GLU A 61 -0.04 -5.70 -1.11
C GLU A 61 -0.64 -4.48 -1.82
N LEU A 62 0.17 -3.71 -2.56
CA LEU A 62 -0.31 -2.62 -3.39
C LEU A 62 -1.21 -3.12 -4.52
N GLU A 63 -0.81 -4.21 -5.18
CA GLU A 63 -1.59 -4.81 -6.26
C GLU A 63 -2.92 -5.38 -5.75
N ALA A 64 -2.91 -6.07 -4.61
CA ALA A 64 -4.12 -6.54 -3.94
C ALA A 64 -5.06 -5.37 -3.57
N TYR A 65 -4.50 -4.26 -3.06
CA TYR A 65 -5.27 -3.06 -2.75
C TYR A 65 -5.93 -2.46 -4.00
N LEU A 66 -5.20 -2.35 -5.11
CA LEU A 66 -5.75 -1.85 -6.38
C LEU A 66 -6.90 -2.73 -6.90
N GLN A 67 -6.76 -4.06 -6.82
CA GLN A 67 -7.84 -4.99 -7.18
C GLN A 67 -9.07 -4.81 -6.29
N GLU A 68 -8.87 -4.57 -4.99
CA GLU A 68 -9.96 -4.37 -4.05
C GLU A 68 -10.67 -3.02 -4.28
N CYS A 69 -9.92 -1.95 -4.58
CA CYS A 69 -10.49 -0.68 -5.01
C CYS A 69 -11.27 -0.82 -6.32
N GLN A 70 -10.76 -1.63 -7.27
CA GLN A 70 -11.45 -1.92 -8.52
C GLN A 70 -12.79 -2.64 -8.26
N ARG A 71 -12.84 -3.53 -7.27
CA ARG A 71 -14.07 -4.24 -6.86
C ARG A 71 -15.06 -3.34 -6.12
N ALA A 72 -14.57 -2.45 -5.27
CA ALA A 72 -15.41 -1.55 -4.49
C ALA A 72 -16.08 -0.45 -5.34
N CYS A 73 -15.56 -0.18 -6.54
CA CYS A 73 -16.14 0.74 -7.51
C CYS A 73 -17.13 0.07 -8.49
N ARG A 74 -17.50 -1.20 -8.28
CA ARG A 74 -18.51 -1.93 -9.08
C ARG A 74 -19.85 -2.01 -8.38
#